data_AF-T1BHF1-F1
#
_entry.id   AF-T1BHF1-F1
#
_cell.length_a   1.000
_cell.length_b   1.000
_cell.length_c   1.000
_cell.angle_alpha   90.00
_cell.angle_beta   90.00
_cell.angle_gamma   90.00
#
_symmetry.space_group_name_H-M   'P 1'
#
loop_
_entity.id
_entity.type
_entity.pdbx_description
1 polymer ?
#
loop_
_entity_poly.entity_id
_entity_poly.type
_entity_poly.pdbx_seq_one_letter_code
_entity_poly.pdbx_strand_id
1 'polypeptide(L)'
;DNNGKQAEIPLQVASDYVLIPVQAEFFVLEGLTQLLSVVDLVNTKLGRTLKILGMAVTMFSSRTKSSNEVLEDVRKHYPQHLFKTIIPRNVAVTDSTMVGEPIVTYRKNAPASEAYLELAK
;
A
#
# COMPACT_ATOMS: atom_id res chain seq x y z
N ASP A 1 34.99 4.24 -22.84
CA ASP A 1 34.92 4.83 -21.49
C ASP A 1 33.50 4.74 -20.97
N ASN A 2 33.32 3.89 -19.95
CA ASN A 2 32.05 3.50 -19.35
C ASN A 2 31.45 4.61 -18.50
N ASN A 3 30.66 5.50 -19.11
CA ASN A 3 29.82 6.43 -18.36
C ASN A 3 28.42 5.84 -18.17
N GLY A 4 28.30 5.01 -17.13
CA GLY A 4 27.33 5.23 -16.05
C GLY A 4 25.86 5.38 -16.40
N LYS A 5 25.33 4.68 -17.42
CA LYS A 5 23.90 4.28 -17.40
C LYS A 5 23.72 3.30 -16.24
N GLN A 6 23.67 3.82 -15.01
CA GLN A 6 22.95 3.13 -13.95
C GLN A 6 21.53 3.01 -14.47
N ALA A 7 21.17 1.80 -14.89
CA ALA A 7 19.85 1.48 -15.33
C ALA A 7 18.92 1.75 -14.14
N GLU A 8 18.15 2.84 -14.21
CA GLU A 8 16.89 2.95 -13.48
C GLU A 8 16.00 1.84 -14.02
N ILE A 9 16.20 0.63 -13.51
CA ILE A 9 15.25 -0.46 -13.68
C ILE A 9 14.07 -0.03 -12.81
N PRO A 10 12.89 0.29 -13.39
CA PRO A 10 11.73 0.62 -12.58
C PRO A 10 11.53 -0.48 -11.54
N LEU A 11 11.25 -0.14 -10.27
CA LEU A 11 11.06 -1.13 -9.19
C LEU A 11 10.06 -2.25 -9.56
N GLN A 12 9.13 -1.90 -10.47
CA GLN A 12 8.12 -2.76 -11.10
C GLN A 12 8.71 -3.91 -11.93
N VAL A 13 9.93 -3.80 -12.44
CA VAL A 13 10.59 -4.80 -13.30
C VAL A 13 11.29 -5.89 -12.48
N ALA A 14 11.61 -5.61 -11.22
CA ALA A 14 12.30 -6.56 -10.33
C ALA A 14 11.37 -7.38 -9.44
N SER A 15 10.10 -6.98 -9.29
CA SER A 15 9.15 -7.62 -8.36
C SER A 15 8.24 -8.62 -9.10
N ASP A 16 7.88 -9.72 -8.44
CA ASP A 16 6.85 -10.65 -8.94
C ASP A 16 5.44 -10.29 -8.43
N TYR A 17 5.39 -9.52 -7.35
CA TYR A 17 4.17 -9.12 -6.68
C TYR A 17 4.15 -7.63 -6.32
N VAL A 18 2.95 -7.04 -6.30
CA VAL A 18 2.71 -5.65 -5.85
C VAL A 18 1.72 -5.61 -4.70
N LEU A 19 2.11 -4.96 -3.60
CA LEU A 19 1.22 -4.54 -2.53
C LEU A 19 0.73 -3.11 -2.81
N ILE A 20 -0.58 -2.90 -2.78
CA ILE A 20 -1.19 -1.59 -3.04
C ILE A 20 -1.67 -0.98 -1.72
N PRO A 21 -1.00 0.03 -1.15
CA PRO A 21 -1.55 0.77 -0.01
C PRO A 21 -2.68 1.70 -0.48
N VAL A 22 -3.85 1.60 0.16
CA VAL A 22 -5.00 2.48 -0.11
C VAL A 22 -5.22 3.37 1.10
N GLN A 23 -4.98 4.67 0.96
CA GLN A 23 -5.13 5.62 2.06
C GLN A 23 -6.59 6.03 2.21
N ALA A 24 -7.16 5.86 3.41
CA ALA A 24 -8.58 6.06 3.69
C ALA A 24 -9.05 7.53 3.77
N GLU A 25 -8.22 8.49 3.38
CA GLU A 25 -8.50 9.94 3.53
C GLU A 25 -8.69 10.65 2.21
N PHE A 26 -8.15 10.08 1.13
CA PHE A 26 -8.12 10.68 -0.19
C PHE A 26 -8.60 9.62 -1.16
N PHE A 27 -9.89 9.62 -1.48
CA PHE A 27 -10.37 8.68 -2.48
C PHE A 27 -11.08 9.39 -3.61
N VAL A 28 -10.44 9.26 -4.77
CA VAL A 28 -11.08 9.26 -6.06
C VAL A 28 -10.87 7.84 -6.58
N LEU A 29 -11.95 7.06 -6.72
CA LEU A 29 -11.94 5.69 -7.26
C LEU A 29 -11.15 5.57 -8.57
N GLU A 30 -11.14 6.64 -9.35
CA GLU A 30 -10.41 6.79 -10.60
C GLU A 30 -8.91 6.52 -10.46
N GLY A 31 -8.29 6.94 -9.34
CA GLY A 31 -6.87 6.73 -9.08
C GLY A 31 -6.51 5.25 -8.87
N LEU A 32 -7.43 4.46 -8.29
CA LEU A 32 -7.21 3.03 -8.11
C LEU A 32 -7.33 2.27 -9.45
N THR A 33 -8.32 2.62 -10.27
CA THR A 33 -8.46 2.09 -11.63
C THR A 33 -7.24 2.43 -12.49
N GLN A 34 -6.72 3.66 -12.37
CA GLN A 34 -5.53 4.09 -13.08
C GLN A 34 -4.28 3.31 -12.62
N LEU A 35 -4.14 3.05 -11.32
CA LEU A 35 -3.04 2.26 -10.78
C LEU A 35 -3.07 0.81 -11.31
N LEU A 36 -4.25 0.18 -11.33
CA LEU A 36 -4.41 -1.17 -11.89
C LEU A 36 -4.06 -1.20 -13.39
N SER A 37 -4.47 -0.17 -14.12
CA SER A 37 -4.13 -0.01 -15.54
C SER A 37 -2.62 0.12 -15.76
N VAL A 38 -1.90 0.76 -14.83
CA VAL A 38 -0.42 0.83 -14.88
C VAL A 38 0.20 -0.55 -14.67
N VAL A 39 -0.33 -1.37 -13.76
CA VAL A 39 0.15 -2.77 -13.56
C VAL A 39 -0.03 -3.58 -14.84
N ASP A 40 -1.19 -3.46 -15.50
CA ASP A 40 -1.47 -4.16 -16.77
C ASP A 40 -0.57 -3.67 -17.91
N LEU A 41 -0.30 -2.37 -17.96
CA LEU A 41 0.60 -1.77 -18.94
C LEU A 41 2.04 -2.26 -18.76
N VAL A 42 2.52 -2.34 -17.51
CA VAL A 42 3.84 -2.89 -17.15
C VAL A 42 3.94 -4.35 -17.60
N ASN A 43 2.92 -5.16 -17.32
CA ASN A 43 2.86 -6.56 -17.78
C ASN A 43 2.96 -6.67 -19.30
N THR A 44 2.19 -5.85 -20.02
CA THR A 44 2.13 -5.87 -21.48
C THR A 44 3.44 -5.38 -22.12
N LYS A 45 4.03 -4.29 -21.60
CA LYS A 45 5.23 -3.69 -22.19
C LYS A 45 6.52 -4.45 -21.88
N LEU A 46 6.61 -5.10 -20.72
CA LEU A 46 7.84 -5.75 -20.26
C LEU A 46 7.82 -7.27 -20.39
N GLY A 47 6.70 -7.86 -20.83
CA GLY A 47 6.56 -9.31 -20.98
C GLY A 47 6.67 -10.08 -19.67
N ARG A 48 6.33 -9.44 -18.54
CA ARG A 48 6.34 -10.04 -17.20
C ARG A 48 4.92 -10.29 -16.70
N THR A 49 4.82 -11.12 -15.66
CA THR A 49 3.56 -11.40 -14.94
C THR A 49 3.66 -10.84 -13.52
N LEU A 50 3.56 -9.52 -13.39
CA LEU A 50 3.41 -8.83 -12.11
C LEU A 50 2.02 -9.11 -11.56
N LYS A 51 1.95 -9.74 -10.39
CA LYS A 51 0.69 -10.10 -9.74
C LYS A 51 0.37 -9.13 -8.61
N ILE A 52 -0.91 -8.84 -8.40
CA ILE A 52 -1.33 -8.07 -7.24
C ILE A 52 -1.33 -9.01 -6.03
N LEU A 53 -0.47 -8.73 -5.05
CA LEU A 53 -0.47 -9.43 -3.76
C LEU A 53 -1.76 -9.14 -2.99
N GLY A 54 -2.12 -7.86 -2.97
CA GLY A 54 -3.34 -7.37 -2.35
C GLY A 54 -3.31 -5.87 -2.09
N MET A 55 -4.39 -5.36 -1.52
CA MET A 55 -4.64 -3.97 -1.18
C MET A 55 -4.72 -3.83 0.34
N ALA A 56 -3.86 -3.02 0.94
CA ALA A 56 -3.88 -2.75 2.38
C ALA A 56 -4.46 -1.36 2.63
N VAL A 57 -5.57 -1.28 3.37
CA VAL A 57 -6.15 0.02 3.75
C VAL A 57 -5.31 0.62 4.87
N THR A 58 -4.91 1.88 4.70
CA THR A 58 -3.99 2.59 5.58
C THR A 58 -4.56 3.91 6.09
N MET A 59 -4.01 4.37 7.22
CA MET A 59 -4.40 5.60 7.92
C MET A 59 -5.91 5.63 8.25
N PHE A 60 -6.51 4.47 8.49
CA PHE A 60 -7.95 4.36 8.72
C PHE A 60 -8.38 4.98 10.05
N SER A 61 -9.50 5.69 10.03
CA SER A 61 -10.16 6.21 11.22
C SER A 61 -11.66 5.94 11.12
N SER A 62 -12.21 5.12 12.03
CA SER A 62 -13.65 4.83 12.08
C SER A 62 -14.52 6.06 12.35
N ARG A 63 -13.91 7.13 12.88
CA ARG A 63 -14.58 8.41 13.20
C ARG A 63 -14.84 9.28 11.97
N THR A 64 -14.16 9.02 10.85
CA THR A 64 -14.24 9.86 9.65
C THR A 64 -15.08 9.17 8.60
N LYS A 65 -16.15 9.84 8.16
CA LYS A 65 -17.07 9.35 7.13
C LYS A 65 -16.31 8.90 5.87
N SER A 66 -15.39 9.73 5.39
CA SER A 66 -14.57 9.42 4.22
C SER A 66 -13.81 8.09 4.37
N SER A 67 -13.23 7.80 5.53
CA SER A 67 -12.50 6.55 5.74
C SER A 67 -13.38 5.31 5.72
N ASN A 68 -14.61 5.43 6.23
CA ASN A 68 -15.58 4.35 6.14
C ASN A 68 -16.03 4.14 4.68
N GLU A 69 -16.30 5.23 3.94
CA GLU A 69 -16.67 5.18 2.52
C GLU A 69 -15.57 4.53 1.67
N VAL A 70 -14.29 4.90 1.85
CA VAL A 70 -13.17 4.25 1.13
C VAL A 70 -13.14 2.76 1.40
N LEU A 71 -13.23 2.36 2.68
CA LEU A 71 -13.17 0.95 3.06
C LEU A 71 -14.32 0.15 2.44
N GLU A 72 -15.52 0.70 2.44
CA GLU A 72 -16.70 0.08 1.82
C GLU A 72 -16.53 -0.05 0.30
N ASP A 73 -16.08 1.00 -0.37
CA ASP A 73 -15.89 1.00 -1.82
C ASP A 73 -14.81 0.01 -2.26
N VAL A 74 -13.66 -0.01 -1.59
CA VAL A 74 -12.58 -0.96 -1.90
C VAL A 74 -13.06 -2.39 -1.65
N ARG A 75 -13.79 -2.62 -0.56
CA ARG A 75 -14.36 -3.94 -0.25
C ARG A 75 -15.39 -4.37 -1.28
N LYS A 76 -16.21 -3.45 -1.80
CA LYS A 76 -17.23 -3.72 -2.81
C LYS A 76 -16.62 -4.05 -4.17
N HIS A 77 -15.60 -3.30 -4.61
CA HIS A 77 -15.03 -3.43 -5.94
C HIS A 77 -13.89 -4.46 -6.02
N TYR A 78 -13.12 -4.63 -4.94
CA TYR A 78 -11.91 -5.46 -4.92
C TYR A 78 -11.84 -6.44 -3.72
N PRO A 79 -12.91 -7.20 -3.42
CA PRO A 79 -12.97 -8.03 -2.22
C PRO A 79 -11.88 -9.11 -2.16
N GLN A 80 -11.47 -9.65 -3.32
CA GLN A 80 -10.47 -10.72 -3.40
C GLN A 80 -9.03 -10.23 -3.24
N HIS A 81 -8.80 -8.93 -3.40
CA HIS A 81 -7.48 -8.33 -3.25
C HIS A 81 -7.32 -7.60 -1.92
N LEU A 82 -8.41 -7.29 -1.20
CA LEU A 82 -8.34 -6.55 0.05
C LEU A 82 -7.80 -7.41 1.20
N PHE A 83 -6.73 -6.94 1.84
CA PHE A 83 -6.26 -7.51 3.10
C PHE A 83 -7.29 -7.32 4.21
N LYS A 84 -7.41 -8.33 5.08
CA LYS A 84 -8.27 -8.23 6.28
C LYS A 84 -7.73 -7.20 7.27
N THR A 85 -6.41 -7.08 7.33
CA THR A 85 -5.72 -6.17 8.23
C THR A 85 -5.83 -4.73 7.73
N ILE A 86 -6.27 -3.84 8.60
CA ILE A 86 -6.40 -2.41 8.33
C ILE A 86 -5.40 -1.68 9.21
N ILE A 87 -4.59 -0.79 8.62
CA ILE A 87 -3.62 0.00 9.37
C ILE A 87 -4.33 1.27 9.90
N PRO A 88 -4.50 1.42 11.22
CA PRO A 88 -5.19 2.57 11.79
C PRO A 88 -4.32 3.83 11.71
N ARG A 89 -4.98 5.00 11.66
CA ARG A 89 -4.28 6.27 11.89
C ARG A 89 -3.71 6.28 13.31
N ASN A 90 -2.41 6.46 13.44
CA ASN A 90 -1.74 6.47 14.73
C ASN A 90 -0.59 7.49 14.73
N VAL A 91 -0.56 8.37 15.74
CA VAL A 91 0.47 9.41 15.88
C VAL A 91 1.89 8.82 16.01
N ALA A 92 2.01 7.61 16.58
CA ALA A 92 3.28 6.91 16.69
C ALA A 92 3.89 6.53 15.33
N VAL A 93 3.09 6.39 14.27
CA VAL A 93 3.59 6.17 12.90
C VAL A 93 4.34 7.42 12.43
N THR A 94 3.72 8.58 12.61
CA THR A 94 4.32 9.88 12.27
C THR A 94 5.60 10.10 13.06
N ASP A 95 5.56 9.90 14.38
CA ASP A 95 6.73 10.07 15.24
C ASP A 95 7.87 9.12 14.82
N SER A 96 7.57 7.85 14.59
CA SER A 96 8.57 6.85 14.16
C SER A 96 9.21 7.24 12.83
N THR A 97 8.42 7.77 11.89
CA THR A 97 8.89 8.25 10.59
C THR A 97 9.84 9.45 10.74
N MET A 98 9.52 10.38 11.64
CA MET A 98 10.37 11.55 11.91
C MET A 98 11.71 11.17 12.55
N VAL A 99 11.72 10.12 13.39
CA VAL A 99 12.94 9.57 14.02
C VAL A 99 13.73 8.68 13.05
N GLY A 100 13.11 8.21 11.97
CA GLY A 100 13.73 7.30 11.00
C GLY A 100 13.80 5.86 11.50
N GLU A 101 12.97 5.48 12.47
CA GLU A 101 12.91 4.14 13.04
C GLU A 101 11.59 3.46 12.67
N PRO A 102 11.58 2.16 12.31
CA PRO A 102 10.33 1.43 12.07
C PRO A 102 9.41 1.48 13.29
N ILE A 103 8.10 1.67 13.07
CA ILE A 103 7.12 1.71 14.18
C ILE A 103 7.17 0.44 15.05
N VAL A 104 7.45 -0.72 14.44
CA VAL A 104 7.55 -2.01 15.12
C VAL A 104 8.72 -2.10 16.11
N THR A 105 9.75 -1.27 15.97
CA THR A 105 10.85 -1.18 16.94
C THR A 105 10.69 0.04 17.85
N TYR A 106 10.26 1.18 17.29
CA TYR A 106 10.03 2.44 18.01
C TYR A 106 8.94 2.32 19.09
N ARG A 107 7.78 1.73 18.74
CA ARG A 107 6.60 1.62 19.60
C ARG A 107 5.87 0.28 19.37
N LYS A 108 6.45 -0.80 19.88
CA LYS A 108 5.94 -2.18 19.75
C LYS A 108 4.45 -2.37 20.05
N ASN A 109 3.97 -1.76 21.12
CA ASN A 109 2.59 -1.92 21.62
C ASN A 109 1.60 -0.89 21.02
N ALA A 110 2.01 -0.13 19.99
CA ALA A 110 1.10 0.78 19.32
C ALA A 110 0.13 -0.02 18.43
N PRO A 111 -1.17 0.35 18.36
CA PRO A 111 -2.14 -0.31 17.48
C PRO A 111 -1.68 -0.45 16.02
N ALA A 112 -0.95 0.54 15.48
CA ALA A 112 -0.41 0.45 14.13
C ALA A 112 0.78 -0.52 14.01
N SER A 113 1.62 -0.65 15.05
CA SER A 113 2.69 -1.65 15.11
C SER A 113 2.10 -3.07 15.04
N GLU A 114 1.11 -3.34 15.87
CA GLU A 114 0.39 -4.62 15.86
C GLU A 114 -0.25 -4.89 14.49
N ALA A 115 -0.91 -3.88 13.89
CA ALA A 115 -1.50 -4.01 12.57
C ALA A 115 -0.46 -4.30 11.46
N TYR A 116 0.72 -3.67 11.51
CA TYR A 116 1.78 -4.00 10.53
C TYR A 116 2.33 -5.41 10.71
N LEU A 117 2.43 -5.90 11.96
CA LEU A 117 2.83 -7.28 12.25
C LEU A 117 1.78 -8.29 11.77
N GLU A 118 0.48 -8.00 11.96
CA GLU A 118 -0.60 -8.84 11.45
C GLU A 118 -0.68 -8.82 9.91
N LEU A 119 -0.33 -7.71 9.25
CA LEU A 119 -0.27 -7.63 7.79
C LEU A 119 0.86 -8.48 7.20
N ALA A 120 1.92 -8.72 7.98
CA ALA A 120 3.09 -9.49 7.56
C ALA A 120 2.94 -11.02 7.75
N LYS A 121 1.84 -11.49 8.35
CA LYS A 121 1.51 -12.91 8.52
C LYS A 121 0.82 -13.47 7.28
#